data_AF-A0A1D1W0B4-F1
#
_entry.id   AF-A0A1D1W0B4-F1
#
_cell.length_a   1.000
_cell.length_b   1.000
_cell.length_c   1.000
_cell.angle_alpha   90.00
_cell.angle_beta   90.00
_cell.angle_gamma   90.00
#
_symmetry.space_group_name_H-M   'P 1'
#
loop_
_entity.id
_entity.type
_entity.pdbx_description
1 polymer ?
#
loop_
_entity_poly.entity_id
_entity_poly.type
_entity_poly.pdbx_seq_one_letter_code
_entity_poly.pdbx_strand_id
1 'polypeptide(L)'
;MPEFFPFLFQLYRTPSNLSYGEHSIQSARGVQEGDTVGPLLVCLLTRNLTKSLQSPFNLWYLDDATPGDDPEQVCEDLRTVVRAGAASGLELNLGKCEVFAFGGTDRERATAIARVQIHCPGILLPQRSNLTLLGAPLFNETILSVLKAKTDSAELMTARLEKISPHQALFLLENCLSIPKLLYVLRCSPTNRWT
;
A
#
# COMPACT_ATOMS: atom_id res chain seq x y z
N MET A 1 8.99 3.76 22.98
CA MET A 1 7.67 3.51 23.59
C MET A 1 7.74 2.34 24.57
N PRO A 2 8.40 2.47 25.73
CA PRO A 2 8.22 1.52 26.82
C PRO A 2 6.81 1.56 27.44
N GLU A 3 6.11 2.69 27.32
CA GLU A 3 4.84 2.98 28.02
C GLU A 3 3.69 2.09 27.54
N PHE A 4 3.69 1.70 26.27
CA PHE A 4 2.66 0.82 25.68
C PHE A 4 2.97 -0.66 25.86
N PHE A 5 4.17 -1.01 26.32
CA PHE A 5 4.60 -2.41 26.42
C PHE A 5 3.68 -3.26 27.30
N PRO A 6 3.22 -2.83 28.49
CA PRO A 6 2.32 -3.65 29.31
C PRO A 6 1.01 -4.00 28.59
N PHE A 7 0.44 -3.05 27.85
CA PHE A 7 -0.78 -3.25 27.06
C PHE A 7 -0.55 -4.22 25.90
N LEU A 8 0.51 -3.99 25.11
CA LEU A 8 0.88 -4.87 23.99
C LEU A 8 1.22 -6.29 24.48
N PHE A 9 1.92 -6.40 25.61
CA PHE A 9 2.24 -7.67 26.22
C PHE A 9 0.96 -8.41 26.64
N GLN A 10 -0.01 -7.72 27.24
CA GLN A 10 -1.29 -8.36 27.57
C GLN A 10 -2.04 -8.86 26.33
N LEU A 11 -2.02 -8.11 25.22
CA LEU A 11 -2.70 -8.48 23.98
C LEU A 11 -2.02 -9.62 23.22
N TYR A 12 -0.69 -9.62 23.16
CA TYR A 12 0.08 -10.46 22.23
C TYR A 12 1.00 -11.49 22.90
N ARG A 13 1.05 -11.59 24.24
CA ARG A 13 1.89 -12.59 24.93
C ARG A 13 1.51 -14.04 24.66
N THR A 14 0.25 -14.27 24.30
CA THR A 14 -0.30 -15.60 24.03
C THR A 14 -1.11 -15.56 22.75
N PRO A 15 -1.10 -16.64 21.94
CA PRO A 15 -1.98 -16.74 20.79
C PRO A 15 -3.44 -16.47 21.18
N SER A 16 -4.14 -15.81 20.27
CA SER A 16 -5.56 -15.46 20.43
C SER A 16 -6.42 -16.49 19.71
N ASN A 17 -7.67 -16.64 20.14
CA ASN A 17 -8.62 -17.57 19.52
C ASN A 17 -9.39 -16.89 18.39
N LEU A 18 -9.28 -17.41 17.17
CA LEU A 18 -10.17 -17.11 16.06
C LEU A 18 -11.36 -18.07 16.14
N SER A 19 -12.54 -17.54 16.42
CA SER A 19 -13.78 -18.32 16.51
C SER A 19 -14.55 -18.25 15.20
N TYR A 20 -14.94 -19.41 14.67
CA TYR A 20 -15.78 -19.54 13.49
C TYR A 20 -16.86 -20.61 13.73
N GLY A 21 -18.09 -20.17 14.02
CA GLY A 21 -19.14 -21.06 14.51
C GLY A 21 -18.70 -21.78 15.78
N GLU A 22 -18.72 -23.11 15.77
CA GLU A 22 -18.28 -23.97 16.88
C GLU A 22 -16.77 -24.26 16.87
N HIS A 23 -16.03 -23.79 15.86
CA HIS A 23 -14.60 -24.05 15.71
C HIS A 23 -13.77 -22.92 16.31
N SER A 24 -12.62 -23.27 16.88
CA SER A 24 -11.62 -22.32 17.35
C SER A 24 -10.24 -22.66 16.81
N ILE A 25 -9.55 -21.66 16.26
CA ILE A 25 -8.20 -21.78 15.70
C ILE A 25 -7.31 -20.77 16.43
N GLN A 26 -6.09 -21.17 16.79
CA GLN A 26 -5.12 -20.26 17.40
C GLN A 26 -4.50 -19.33 16.34
N SER A 27 -4.66 -18.02 16.51
CA SER A 27 -3.85 -17.03 15.80
C SER A 27 -2.54 -16.84 16.54
N ALA A 28 -1.51 -17.55 16.08
CA ALA A 28 -0.18 -17.57 16.70
C ALA A 28 0.85 -16.69 15.98
N ARG A 29 0.49 -16.04 14.86
CA ARG A 29 1.37 -15.20 14.06
C ARG A 29 0.62 -14.00 13.50
N GLY A 30 1.33 -12.87 13.42
CA GLY A 30 0.81 -11.63 12.87
C GLY A 30 -0.03 -10.82 13.86
N VAL A 31 -0.31 -9.59 13.46
CA VAL A 31 -1.29 -8.73 14.14
C VAL A 31 -2.69 -9.06 13.64
N GLN A 32 -3.71 -8.89 14.48
CA GLN A 32 -5.09 -9.14 14.05
C GLN A 32 -5.59 -8.01 13.14
N GLU A 33 -6.29 -8.37 12.07
CA GLU A 33 -7.00 -7.37 11.26
C GLU A 33 -8.11 -6.71 12.08
N GLY A 34 -8.19 -5.38 12.02
CA GLY A 34 -9.09 -4.59 12.85
C GLY A 34 -8.53 -4.23 14.23
N ASP A 35 -7.34 -4.70 14.60
CA ASP A 35 -6.65 -4.21 15.80
C ASP A 35 -6.16 -2.78 15.59
N THR A 36 -6.61 -1.87 16.46
CA THR A 36 -6.20 -0.47 16.51
C THR A 36 -4.69 -0.28 16.60
N VAL A 37 -3.96 -1.15 17.31
CA VAL A 37 -2.49 -1.04 17.44
C VAL A 37 -1.71 -1.86 16.41
N GLY A 38 -2.39 -2.71 15.64
CA GLY A 38 -1.79 -3.56 14.60
C GLY A 38 -0.91 -2.79 13.61
N PRO A 39 -1.40 -1.68 13.00
CA PRO A 39 -0.62 -0.88 12.07
C PRO A 39 0.68 -0.32 12.68
N LEU A 40 0.66 0.10 13.95
CA LEU A 40 1.84 0.58 14.65
C LEU A 40 2.88 -0.55 14.80
N LEU A 41 2.44 -1.75 15.18
CA LEU A 41 3.32 -2.90 15.34
C LEU A 41 4.00 -3.30 14.03
N VAL A 42 3.26 -3.24 12.91
CA VAL A 42 3.84 -3.45 11.56
C VAL A 42 4.91 -2.41 11.26
N CYS A 43 4.62 -1.12 11.51
CA CYS A 43 5.62 -0.06 11.33
C CYS A 43 6.86 -0.24 12.22
N LEU A 44 6.70 -0.73 13.46
CA LEU A 44 7.82 -0.99 14.35
C LEU A 44 8.67 -2.17 13.86
N LEU A 45 8.03 -3.22 13.34
CA LEU A 45 8.68 -4.38 12.75
C LEU A 45 9.53 -3.99 11.53
N THR A 46 8.97 -3.17 10.63
CA THR A 46 9.64 -2.78 9.38
C THR A 46 10.60 -1.59 9.54
N ARG A 47 10.57 -0.86 10.67
CA ARG A 47 11.35 0.38 10.88
C ARG A 47 12.85 0.27 10.58
N ASN A 48 13.49 -0.83 10.95
CA ASN A 48 14.92 -0.99 10.68
C ASN A 48 15.18 -1.34 9.22
N LEU A 49 14.28 -2.12 8.61
CA LEU A 49 14.32 -2.41 7.18
C LEU A 49 14.17 -1.12 6.36
N THR A 50 13.19 -0.27 6.67
CA THR A 50 12.96 0.97 5.92
C THR A 50 14.18 1.89 5.93
N LYS A 51 14.90 1.95 7.05
CA LYS A 51 16.13 2.73 7.22
C LYS A 51 17.37 2.11 6.59
N SER A 52 17.31 0.83 6.21
CA SER A 52 18.46 0.13 5.64
C SER A 52 18.59 0.33 4.12
N LEU A 53 17.51 0.77 3.46
CA LEU A 53 17.52 1.04 2.03
C LEU A 53 18.38 2.28 1.71
N GLN A 54 19.08 2.24 0.58
CA GLN A 54 20.01 3.30 0.17
C GLN A 54 19.40 4.25 -0.89
N SER A 55 18.33 3.84 -1.59
CA SER A 55 17.65 4.69 -2.56
C SER A 55 17.26 6.03 -1.93
N PRO A 56 17.56 7.17 -2.58
CA PRO A 56 17.24 8.49 -2.06
C PRO A 56 15.73 8.72 -2.02
N PHE A 57 14.99 8.17 -2.99
CA PHE A 57 13.54 8.08 -2.89
C PHE A 57 13.18 6.78 -2.18
N ASN A 58 12.61 6.87 -0.98
CA ASN A 58 12.29 5.72 -0.14
C ASN A 58 11.03 6.04 0.68
N LEU A 59 9.87 5.76 0.10
CA LEU A 59 8.58 5.99 0.74
C LEU A 59 7.98 4.68 1.25
N TRP A 60 7.36 4.74 2.43
CA TRP A 60 6.69 3.59 3.05
C TRP A 60 5.33 4.01 3.58
N TYR A 61 4.32 3.20 3.29
CA TYR A 61 3.02 3.25 3.91
C TYR A 61 2.62 1.83 4.33
N LEU A 62 2.80 1.52 5.62
CA LEU A 62 2.64 0.16 6.15
C LEU A 62 3.52 -0.85 5.37
N ASP A 63 2.91 -1.79 4.67
CA ASP A 63 3.56 -2.81 3.84
C ASP A 63 3.88 -2.34 2.41
N ASP A 64 3.28 -1.24 1.96
CA ASP A 64 3.57 -0.65 0.65
C ASP A 64 4.87 0.17 0.70
N ALA A 65 5.90 -0.31 0.02
CA ALA A 65 7.19 0.36 -0.15
C ALA A 65 7.37 0.88 -1.57
N THR A 66 7.97 2.06 -1.72
CA THR A 66 8.28 2.65 -3.02
C THR A 66 9.69 3.24 -3.01
N PRO A 67 10.72 2.40 -3.17
CA PRO A 67 12.07 2.86 -3.43
C PRO A 67 12.21 3.37 -4.88
N GLY A 68 13.06 4.36 -5.09
CA GLY A 68 13.33 4.93 -6.41
C GLY A 68 14.75 5.48 -6.52
N ASP A 69 15.48 4.94 -7.49
CA ASP A 69 16.84 5.34 -7.86
C ASP A 69 17.18 4.79 -9.25
N ASP A 70 18.46 4.71 -9.59
CA ASP A 70 18.95 3.91 -10.71
C ASP A 70 18.62 2.40 -10.57
N PRO A 71 18.57 1.65 -11.68
CA PRO A 71 18.12 0.26 -11.68
C PRO A 71 18.97 -0.66 -10.81
N GLU A 72 20.29 -0.43 -10.75
CA GLU A 72 21.21 -1.23 -9.95
C GLU A 72 20.90 -1.06 -8.46
N GLN A 73 20.78 0.19 -7.99
CA GLN A 73 20.50 0.49 -6.59
C GLN A 73 19.12 0.02 -6.15
N VAL A 74 18.09 0.17 -7.00
CA VAL A 74 16.74 -0.37 -6.72
C VAL A 74 16.78 -1.90 -6.57
N CYS A 75 17.58 -2.60 -7.37
CA CYS A 75 17.73 -4.05 -7.24
C CYS A 75 18.42 -4.45 -5.94
N GLU A 76 19.45 -3.71 -5.49
CA GLU A 76 20.10 -3.97 -4.20
C GLU A 76 19.16 -3.74 -3.01
N ASP A 77 18.39 -2.66 -3.05
CA ASP A 77 17.38 -2.38 -2.03
C ASP A 77 16.31 -3.46 -1.97
N LEU A 78 15.86 -3.94 -3.13
CA LEU A 78 14.90 -5.02 -3.22
C LEU A 78 15.43 -6.33 -2.63
N ARG A 79 16.70 -6.66 -2.87
CA ARG A 79 17.34 -7.82 -2.21
C ARG A 79 17.44 -7.62 -0.70
N THR A 80 17.68 -6.39 -0.25
CA THR A 80 17.66 -6.05 1.17
C THR A 80 16.27 -6.23 1.77
N VAL A 81 15.21 -5.79 1.08
CA VAL A 81 13.80 -6.02 1.48
C VAL A 81 13.51 -7.51 1.62
N VAL A 82 13.83 -8.32 0.61
CA VAL A 82 13.58 -9.77 0.65
C VAL A 82 14.31 -10.43 1.83
N ARG A 83 15.60 -10.12 2.00
CA ARG A 83 16.43 -10.73 3.06
C ARG A 83 16.00 -10.29 4.46
N ALA A 84 15.88 -9.00 4.71
CA ALA A 84 15.55 -8.48 6.05
C ALA A 84 14.07 -8.67 6.39
N GLY A 85 13.19 -8.69 5.38
CA GLY A 85 11.80 -9.12 5.51
C GLY A 85 11.72 -10.57 5.98
N ALA A 86 12.38 -11.50 5.30
CA ALA A 86 12.39 -12.91 5.68
C ALA A 86 12.94 -13.14 7.10
N ALA A 87 13.99 -12.41 7.49
CA ALA A 87 14.52 -12.44 8.86
C ALA A 87 13.51 -11.99 9.93
N SER A 88 12.55 -11.15 9.53
CA SER A 88 11.44 -10.65 10.36
C SER A 88 10.15 -11.47 10.21
N GLY A 89 10.17 -12.57 9.46
CA GLY A 89 9.00 -13.39 9.17
C GLY A 89 8.02 -12.79 8.15
N LEU A 90 8.48 -11.81 7.36
CA LEU A 90 7.72 -11.20 6.27
C LEU A 90 8.14 -11.79 4.92
N GLU A 91 7.21 -11.80 3.97
CA GLU A 91 7.44 -12.26 2.61
C GLU A 91 6.99 -11.19 1.62
N LEU A 92 7.84 -10.90 0.63
CA LEU A 92 7.50 -9.94 -0.42
C LEU A 92 6.63 -10.60 -1.49
N ASN A 93 5.47 -10.02 -1.76
CA ASN A 93 4.61 -10.47 -2.85
C ASN A 93 5.03 -9.84 -4.18
N LEU A 94 6.00 -10.48 -4.86
CA LEU A 94 6.49 -10.01 -6.16
C LEU A 94 5.39 -9.87 -7.22
N GLY A 95 4.33 -10.70 -7.15
CA GLY A 95 3.21 -10.65 -8.10
C GLY A 95 2.31 -9.42 -7.92
N LYS A 96 2.49 -8.64 -6.85
CA LYS A 96 1.84 -7.35 -6.63
C LYS A 96 2.80 -6.16 -6.82
N CYS A 97 4.10 -6.41 -6.95
CA CYS A 97 5.08 -5.35 -7.13
C CYS A 97 5.02 -4.80 -8.55
N GLU A 98 5.20 -3.49 -8.68
CA GLU A 98 5.24 -2.78 -9.96
C GLU A 98 6.61 -2.11 -10.14
N VAL A 99 7.09 -2.05 -11.38
CA VAL A 99 8.26 -1.24 -11.73
C VAL A 99 7.95 -0.30 -12.88
N PHE A 100 8.36 0.96 -12.72
CA PHE A 100 8.21 1.99 -13.74
C PHE A 100 9.47 2.83 -13.84
N ALA A 101 9.98 3.03 -15.06
CA ALA A 101 11.16 3.86 -15.32
C ALA A 101 10.74 5.27 -15.77
N PHE A 102 11.20 6.30 -15.05
CA PHE A 102 10.95 7.71 -15.37
C PHE A 102 12.09 8.34 -16.18
N GLY A 103 11.77 9.33 -17.03
CA GLY A 103 12.77 10.07 -17.81
C GLY A 103 13.41 9.28 -18.95
N GLY A 104 14.45 9.85 -19.57
CA GLY A 104 15.24 9.22 -20.63
C GLY A 104 14.50 8.94 -21.95
N THR A 105 15.16 8.23 -22.84
CA THR A 105 14.63 7.66 -24.08
C THR A 105 13.87 6.36 -23.82
N ASP A 106 13.03 5.92 -24.77
CA ASP A 106 12.34 4.63 -24.66
C ASP A 106 13.31 3.45 -24.49
N ARG A 107 14.47 3.51 -25.17
CA ARG A 107 15.49 2.47 -25.09
C ARG A 107 16.12 2.40 -23.70
N GLU A 108 16.41 3.54 -23.08
CA GLU A 108 16.95 3.59 -21.72
C GLU A 108 15.94 3.05 -20.70
N ARG A 109 14.66 3.45 -20.82
CA ARG A 109 13.58 2.91 -19.97
C ARG A 109 13.44 1.40 -20.11
N ALA A 110 13.42 0.89 -21.34
CA ALA A 110 13.34 -0.55 -21.59
C ALA A 110 14.54 -1.30 -21.00
N THR A 111 15.74 -0.72 -21.09
CA THR A 111 16.97 -1.30 -20.51
C THR A 111 16.90 -1.32 -18.99
N ALA A 112 16.46 -0.24 -18.35
CA ALA A 112 16.26 -0.15 -16.91
C ALA A 112 15.27 -1.21 -16.40
N ILE A 113 14.10 -1.30 -17.04
CA ILE A 113 13.08 -2.30 -16.69
C ILE A 113 13.61 -3.72 -16.87
N ALA A 114 14.29 -4.01 -17.98
CA ALA A 114 14.85 -5.33 -18.24
C ALA A 114 15.85 -5.76 -17.15
N ARG A 115 16.68 -4.84 -16.64
CA ARG A 115 17.60 -5.12 -15.52
C ARG A 115 16.86 -5.53 -14.26
N VAL A 116 15.79 -4.81 -13.90
CA VAL A 116 14.95 -5.16 -12.74
C VAL A 116 14.25 -6.51 -12.92
N GLN A 117 13.73 -6.79 -14.12
CA GLN A 117 13.05 -8.06 -14.41
C GLN A 117 13.95 -9.29 -14.31
N ILE A 118 15.25 -9.17 -14.61
CA ILE A 118 16.22 -10.25 -14.41
C ILE A 118 16.30 -10.65 -12.94
N HIS A 119 16.23 -9.68 -12.04
CA HIS A 119 16.29 -9.92 -10.60
C HIS A 119 14.92 -10.26 -9.99
N CYS A 120 13.83 -9.85 -10.63
CA CYS A 120 12.46 -10.02 -10.16
C CYS A 120 11.55 -10.51 -11.28
N PRO A 121 11.63 -11.81 -11.61
CA PRO A 121 10.75 -12.39 -12.62
C PRO A 121 9.30 -12.30 -12.15
N GLY A 122 8.43 -11.75 -12.99
CA GLY A 122 6.99 -11.59 -12.69
C GLY A 122 6.59 -10.24 -12.10
N ILE A 123 7.52 -9.30 -11.92
CA ILE A 123 7.17 -7.92 -11.55
C ILE A 123 6.26 -7.29 -12.62
N LEU A 124 5.24 -6.57 -12.18
CA LEU A 124 4.25 -5.97 -13.06
C LEU A 124 4.81 -4.70 -13.72
N LEU A 125 4.43 -4.50 -14.99
CA LEU A 125 4.81 -3.34 -15.78
C LEU A 125 3.58 -2.46 -16.04
N PRO A 126 3.24 -1.54 -15.13
CA PRO A 126 2.11 -0.66 -15.32
C PRO A 126 2.32 0.25 -16.54
N GLN A 127 1.22 0.51 -17.26
CA GLN A 127 1.22 1.52 -18.31
C GLN A 127 1.17 2.91 -17.69
N ARG A 128 1.80 3.88 -18.36
CA ARG A 128 1.82 5.28 -17.94
C ARG A 128 0.41 5.83 -17.69
N SER A 129 -0.57 5.49 -18.53
CA SER A 129 -1.96 5.95 -18.41
C SER A 129 -2.69 5.42 -17.18
N ASN A 130 -2.17 4.36 -16.55
CA ASN A 130 -2.81 3.68 -15.42
C ASN A 130 -1.94 3.73 -14.15
N LEU A 131 -0.83 4.48 -14.17
CA LEU A 131 0.12 4.48 -13.06
C LEU A 131 -0.42 5.30 -11.89
N THR A 132 -0.63 4.62 -10.76
CA THR A 132 -1.06 5.24 -9.51
C THR A 132 -0.15 4.82 -8.37
N LEU A 133 0.02 5.69 -7.38
CA LEU A 133 0.73 5.37 -6.13
C LEU A 133 -0.22 5.58 -4.97
N LEU A 134 -0.50 4.53 -4.19
CA LEU A 134 -1.50 4.53 -3.12
C LEU A 134 -2.88 5.04 -3.58
N GLY A 135 -3.22 4.80 -4.85
CA GLY A 135 -4.46 5.25 -5.48
C GLY A 135 -4.45 6.71 -5.94
N ALA A 136 -3.36 7.45 -5.79
CA ALA A 136 -3.17 8.77 -6.38
C ALA A 136 -2.59 8.67 -7.80
N PRO A 137 -3.13 9.38 -8.80
CA PRO A 137 -2.60 9.35 -10.15
C PRO A 137 -1.23 10.05 -10.22
N LEU A 138 -0.23 9.40 -10.84
CA LEU A 138 1.10 10.00 -11.00
C LEU A 138 1.21 10.90 -12.24
N PHE A 139 0.32 10.73 -13.22
CA PHE A 139 0.30 11.50 -14.47
C PHE A 139 -1.07 12.11 -14.75
N ASN A 140 -1.09 13.19 -15.52
CA ASN A 140 -2.31 13.93 -15.87
C ASN A 140 -3.30 13.05 -16.65
N GLU A 141 -2.81 12.22 -17.57
CA GLU A 141 -3.64 11.30 -18.34
C GLU A 141 -4.39 10.27 -17.45
N THR A 142 -3.87 9.97 -16.26
CA THR A 142 -4.46 9.01 -15.31
C THR A 142 -5.53 9.63 -14.43
N ILE A 143 -5.60 10.97 -14.33
CA ILE A 143 -6.55 11.65 -13.43
C ILE A 143 -7.99 11.30 -13.81
N LEU A 144 -8.34 11.35 -15.10
CA LEU A 144 -9.71 11.10 -15.55
C LEU A 144 -10.15 9.66 -15.30
N SER A 145 -9.27 8.68 -15.52
CA SER A 145 -9.60 7.26 -15.27
C SER A 145 -9.78 6.98 -13.78
N VAL A 146 -8.93 7.55 -12.92
CA VAL A 146 -9.06 7.44 -11.46
C VAL A 146 -10.34 8.11 -10.97
N LEU A 147 -10.64 9.34 -11.42
CA LEU A 147 -11.87 10.04 -11.04
C LEU A 147 -13.11 9.25 -11.48
N LYS A 148 -13.13 8.74 -12.71
CA LYS A 148 -14.24 7.91 -13.19
C LYS A 148 -14.43 6.68 -12.32
N ALA A 149 -13.37 5.93 -12.01
CA ALA A 149 -13.46 4.75 -11.15
C ALA A 149 -13.96 5.10 -9.73
N LYS A 150 -13.59 6.27 -9.19
CA LYS A 150 -14.11 6.75 -7.89
C LYS A 150 -15.59 7.13 -7.97
N THR A 151 -16.02 7.79 -9.05
CA THR A 151 -17.43 8.12 -9.28
C THR A 151 -18.27 6.85 -9.41
N ASP A 152 -17.86 5.90 -10.25
CA ASP A 152 -18.56 4.62 -10.43
C ASP A 152 -18.67 3.86 -9.10
N SER A 153 -17.59 3.86 -8.30
CA SER A 153 -17.61 3.27 -6.95
C SER A 153 -18.54 4.04 -6.01
N ALA A 154 -18.61 5.37 -6.09
CA ALA A 154 -19.47 6.18 -5.24
C ALA A 154 -20.96 5.94 -5.57
N GLU A 155 -21.30 5.85 -6.85
CA GLU A 155 -22.66 5.50 -7.31
C GLU A 155 -23.07 4.13 -6.79
N LEU A 156 -22.22 3.11 -6.96
CA LEU A 156 -22.48 1.76 -6.46
C LEU A 156 -22.65 1.73 -4.94
N MET A 157 -21.80 2.44 -4.20
CA MET A 157 -21.88 2.48 -2.75
C MET A 157 -23.14 3.20 -2.28
N THR A 158 -23.50 4.32 -2.92
CA THR A 158 -24.72 5.08 -2.59
C THR A 158 -25.97 4.23 -2.80
N ALA A 159 -26.05 3.46 -3.90
CA ALA A 159 -27.13 2.51 -4.13
C ALA A 159 -27.19 1.38 -3.07
N ARG A 160 -26.05 1.01 -2.46
CA ARG A 160 -26.02 0.02 -1.37
C ARG A 160 -26.42 0.63 -0.02
N LEU A 161 -26.18 1.92 0.20
CA LEU A 161 -26.58 2.60 1.44
C LEU A 161 -28.10 2.62 1.62
N GLU A 162 -28.88 2.57 0.54
CA GLU A 162 -30.34 2.44 0.59
C GLU A 162 -30.82 1.14 1.27
N LYS A 163 -29.94 0.14 1.42
CA LYS A 163 -30.27 -1.16 2.02
C LYS A 163 -30.04 -1.22 3.53
N ILE A 164 -29.52 -0.15 4.14
CA ILE A 164 -29.24 -0.08 5.57
C ILE A 164 -30.02 1.07 6.22
N SER A 165 -29.97 1.15 7.55
CA SER A 165 -30.71 2.21 8.27
C SER A 165 -30.21 3.60 7.86
N PRO A 166 -31.11 4.61 7.74
CA PRO A 166 -30.73 5.96 7.31
C PRO A 166 -29.61 6.59 8.16
N HIS A 167 -29.59 6.34 9.47
CA HIS A 167 -28.55 6.84 10.36
C HIS A 167 -27.17 6.23 10.05
N GLN A 168 -27.10 4.91 9.83
CA GLN A 168 -25.85 4.26 9.44
C GLN A 168 -25.43 4.68 8.03
N ALA A 169 -26.39 4.83 7.12
CA ALA A 169 -26.16 5.29 5.76
C ALA A 169 -25.51 6.68 5.73
N LEU A 170 -26.09 7.64 6.46
CA LEU A 170 -25.56 8.99 6.56
C LEU A 170 -24.14 9.00 7.15
N PHE A 171 -23.93 8.27 8.25
CA PHE A 171 -22.62 8.17 8.87
C PHE A 171 -21.54 7.64 7.91
N LEU A 172 -21.83 6.57 7.17
CA LEU A 172 -20.91 5.99 6.17
C LEU A 172 -20.70 6.92 4.97
N LEU A 173 -21.75 7.63 4.55
CA LEU A 173 -21.67 8.59 3.45
C LEU A 173 -20.69 9.72 3.79
N GLU A 174 -20.84 10.33 4.97
CA GLU A 174 -20.02 11.44 5.44
C GLU A 174 -18.57 11.03 5.71
N ASN A 175 -18.36 9.90 6.40
CA ASN A 175 -17.05 9.54 6.94
C ASN A 175 -16.24 8.59 6.05
N CYS A 176 -16.89 7.82 5.16
CA CYS A 176 -16.21 6.74 4.45
C CYS A 176 -16.27 6.85 2.91
N LEU A 177 -17.33 7.44 2.35
CA LEU A 177 -17.66 7.27 0.93
C LEU A 177 -17.56 8.53 0.09
N SER A 178 -18.07 9.67 0.58
CA SER A 178 -18.25 10.86 -0.25
C SER A 178 -16.98 11.74 -0.29
N ILE A 179 -16.85 12.63 0.68
CA ILE A 179 -15.87 13.71 0.68
C ILE A 179 -14.42 13.22 0.81
N PRO A 180 -14.08 12.28 1.72
CA PRO A 180 -12.68 11.92 1.96
C PRO A 180 -11.98 11.30 0.74
N LYS A 181 -12.67 10.41 0.01
CA LYS A 181 -12.10 9.70 -1.15
C LYS A 181 -11.87 10.63 -2.34
N LEU A 182 -12.81 11.53 -2.60
CA LEU A 182 -12.68 12.52 -3.68
C LEU A 182 -11.62 13.56 -3.33
N LEU A 183 -11.65 14.11 -2.10
CA LEU A 183 -10.66 15.10 -1.65
C LEU A 183 -9.24 14.52 -1.70
N TYR A 184 -9.05 13.25 -1.34
CA TYR A 184 -7.75 12.60 -1.46
C TYR A 184 -7.22 12.67 -2.89
N VAL A 185 -8.02 12.23 -3.87
CA VAL A 185 -7.62 12.27 -5.29
C VAL A 185 -7.32 13.71 -5.72
N LEU A 186 -8.19 14.67 -5.39
CA LEU A 186 -7.99 16.06 -5.78
C LEU A 186 -6.74 16.69 -5.16
N ARG A 187 -6.40 16.36 -3.91
CA ARG A 187 -5.20 16.87 -3.22
C ARG A 187 -3.91 16.24 -3.69
N CYS A 188 -3.95 14.97 -4.10
CA CYS A 188 -2.78 14.22 -4.50
C CYS A 188 -2.56 14.20 -6.02
N SER A 189 -3.53 14.67 -6.82
CA SER A 189 -3.38 14.74 -8.27
C SER A 189 -2.47 15.90 -8.67
N PRO A 190 -1.59 15.71 -9.67
CA PRO A 190 -0.77 16.78 -10.22
C PRO A 190 -1.62 17.79 -11.01
N THR A 191 -2.30 18.68 -10.31
CA THR A 191 -3.20 19.69 -10.91
C THR A 191 -2.50 21.02 -11.18
N ASN A 192 -1.19 21.12 -10.96
CA ASN A 192 -0.45 22.39 -10.99
C ASN A 192 -0.06 22.88 -12.41
N ARG A 193 -0.75 22.43 -13.47
CA ARG A 193 -0.55 22.92 -14.85
C ARG A 193 -1.87 23.15 -15.59
N TRP A 194 -2.79 23.88 -14.98
CA TRP A 194 -3.90 24.54 -15.68
C TRP A 194 -3.56 26.01 -15.93
N THR A 195 -2.50 26.26 -16.69
CA THR A 195 -2.16 27.56 -17.29
C THR A 195 -1.47 27.31 -18.62
#